data_AF-A0A530GPT7-F1
#
_entry.id   AF-A0A530GPT7-F1
#
_cell.length_a   1.000
_cell.length_b   1.000
_cell.length_c   1.000
_cell.angle_alpha   90.00
_cell.angle_beta   90.00
_cell.angle_gamma   90.00
#
_symmetry.space_group_name_H-M   'P 1'
#
loop_
_entity.id
_entity.type
_entity.pdbx_description
1 polymer ?
#
loop_
_entity_poly.entity_id
_entity_poly.type
_entity_poly.pdbx_seq_one_letter_code
_entity_poly.pdbx_strand_id
1 'polypeptide(L)'
;MRLVQFNLPDGSRHVGRVSADGDQLHILLDTNTVLELATAAIAEGRSIASVVEERTGGEKVDYDQLLREGRVLVPVDHPEPARFLITGTGLTHTGSAAARDKMHMLTHGEDAAESDSLKIFRMGLE
;
A
#
# COMPACT_ATOMS: atom_id res chain seq x y z
N MET A 1 3.34 9.32 8.98
CA MET A 1 4.66 8.82 8.53
C MET A 1 4.52 8.34 7.09
N ARG A 2 5.45 8.71 6.19
CA ARG A 2 5.46 8.26 4.79
C ARG A 2 6.77 7.51 4.54
N LEU A 3 6.70 6.37 3.86
CA LEU A 3 7.84 5.53 3.51
C LEU A 3 7.92 5.39 2.00
N VAL A 4 9.15 5.34 1.48
CA VAL A 4 9.43 5.20 0.05
C VAL A 4 10.48 4.13 -0.13
N GLN A 5 10.26 3.20 -1.06
CA GLN A 5 11.27 2.26 -1.51
C GLN A 5 11.96 2.86 -2.74
N PHE A 6 13.29 2.79 -2.83
CA PHE A 6 14.03 3.35 -3.96
C PHE A 6 15.35 2.61 -4.18
N ASN A 7 15.93 2.77 -5.36
CA ASN A 7 17.29 2.35 -5.67
C ASN A 7 18.25 3.54 -5.64
N LEU A 8 19.45 3.35 -5.14
CA LEU A 8 20.55 4.31 -5.29
C LEU A 8 21.22 4.19 -6.68
N PRO A 9 22.10 5.13 -7.07
CA PRO A 9 22.87 5.06 -8.32
C PRO A 9 23.64 3.76 -8.54
N ASP A 10 24.12 3.13 -7.47
CA ASP A 10 24.83 1.85 -7.49
C ASP A 10 23.91 0.62 -7.65
N GLY A 11 22.59 0.82 -7.69
CA GLY A 11 21.58 -0.23 -7.78
C GLY A 11 21.20 -0.87 -6.44
N SER A 12 21.80 -0.43 -5.33
CA SER A 12 21.40 -0.89 -3.99
C SER A 12 20.01 -0.36 -3.66
N ARG A 13 19.21 -1.20 -3.01
CA ARG A 13 17.82 -0.94 -2.69
C ARG A 13 17.68 -0.52 -1.24
N HIS A 14 16.90 0.53 -0.99
CA HIS A 14 16.71 1.11 0.34
C HIS A 14 15.24 1.47 0.59
N VAL A 15 14.91 1.64 1.87
CA VAL A 15 13.68 2.31 2.32
C VAL A 15 14.05 3.62 2.99
N GLY A 16 13.31 4.68 2.67
CA GLY A 16 13.49 5.99 3.28
C GLY A 16 12.22 6.51 3.94
N ARG A 17 12.38 7.19 5.07
CA ARG A 17 11.32 8.00 5.69
C ARG A 17 11.33 9.38 5.04
N VAL A 18 10.18 9.79 4.51
CA VAL A 18 10.02 11.14 3.96
C VAL A 18 10.15 12.18 5.07
N SER A 19 10.96 13.22 4.83
CA SER A 19 11.13 14.37 5.71
C SER A 19 9.81 15.15 5.89
N ALA A 20 9.81 16.09 6.86
CA ALA A 20 8.63 16.87 7.20
C ALA A 20 8.23 17.85 6.08
N ASP A 21 9.23 18.49 5.47
CA ASP A 21 9.15 19.33 4.27
C ASP A 21 8.84 18.54 3.00
N GLY A 22 9.18 17.24 2.96
CA GLY A 22 8.72 16.31 1.92
C GLY A 22 9.62 16.19 0.70
N ASP A 23 10.79 16.82 0.71
CA ASP A 23 11.77 16.89 -0.38
C ASP A 23 12.95 15.92 -0.19
N GLN A 24 13.13 15.37 1.02
CA GLN A 24 14.21 14.45 1.34
C GLN A 24 13.68 13.10 1.85
N LEU A 25 14.45 12.04 1.60
CA LEU A 25 14.28 10.76 2.26
C LEU A 25 15.43 10.53 3.23
N HIS A 26 15.11 10.27 4.49
CA HIS A 26 16.05 9.74 5.46
C HIS A 26 16.18 8.24 5.26
N ILE A 27 17.37 7.75 4.91
CA ILE A 27 17.60 6.32 4.68
C ILE A 27 17.42 5.56 6.00
N LEU A 28 16.66 4.48 5.96
CA LEU A 28 16.53 3.56 7.09
C LEU A 28 17.68 2.56 7.09
N LEU A 29 18.35 2.44 8.23
CA LEU A 29 19.35 1.41 8.47
C LEU A 29 18.67 0.02 8.49
N ASP A 30 19.44 -1.02 8.14
CA ASP A 30 19.02 -2.44 8.21
C ASP A 30 17.65 -2.72 7.56
N THR A 31 17.33 -2.01 6.47
CA THR A 31 16.00 -2.06 5.84
C THR A 31 16.07 -1.85 4.32
N ASN A 32 15.97 -2.94 3.56
CA ASN A 32 15.98 -2.88 2.09
C ASN A 32 14.57 -2.83 1.48
N THR A 33 13.57 -3.34 2.21
CA THR A 33 12.15 -3.32 1.78
C THR A 33 11.20 -2.98 2.93
N VAL A 34 10.03 -2.43 2.60
CA VAL A 34 8.94 -2.17 3.55
C VAL A 34 8.37 -3.49 4.09
N LEU A 35 8.42 -4.57 3.30
CA LEU A 35 8.06 -5.92 3.76
C LEU A 35 9.00 -6.42 4.87
N GLU A 36 10.31 -6.24 4.69
CA GLU A 36 11.33 -6.56 5.70
C GLU A 36 11.13 -5.74 6.97
N LEU A 37 10.90 -4.43 6.84
CA LEU A 37 10.59 -3.54 7.96
C LEU A 37 9.36 -4.02 8.75
N ALA A 38 8.27 -4.34 8.05
CA ALA A 38 7.03 -4.79 8.66
C ALA A 38 7.22 -6.14 9.36
N THR A 39 7.99 -7.05 8.75
CA THR A 39 8.29 -8.37 9.31
C THR A 39 9.15 -8.26 10.57
N ALA A 40 10.14 -7.37 10.58
CA ALA A 40 10.94 -7.09 11.77
C ALA A 40 10.09 -6.51 12.91
N ALA A 41 9.22 -5.55 12.61
CA ALA A 41 8.30 -4.99 13.60
C ALA A 41 7.38 -6.05 14.22
N ILE A 42 6.86 -6.96 13.41
CA ILE A 42 6.05 -8.11 13.87
C ILE A 42 6.87 -9.04 14.76
N ALA A 43 8.08 -9.40 14.34
CA ALA A 43 8.96 -10.31 15.09
C ALA A 43 9.36 -9.74 16.46
N GLU A 44 9.56 -8.43 16.54
CA GLU A 44 9.90 -7.71 17.77
C GLU A 44 8.68 -7.34 18.63
N GLY A 45 7.44 -7.53 18.12
CA GLY A 45 6.22 -7.13 18.81
C GLY A 45 6.07 -5.60 18.95
N ARG A 46 6.63 -4.83 18.01
CA ARG A 46 6.67 -3.36 18.02
C ARG A 46 5.86 -2.77 16.90
N SER A 47 5.50 -1.49 17.04
CA SER A 47 4.88 -0.75 15.94
C SER A 47 5.91 -0.46 14.85
N ILE A 48 5.47 -0.44 13.58
CA ILE A 48 6.32 -0.02 12.45
C ILE A 48 6.90 1.38 12.69
N ALA A 49 6.12 2.29 13.29
CA ALA A 49 6.59 3.65 13.61
C ALA A 49 7.80 3.63 14.55
N SER A 50 7.78 2.80 15.61
CA SER A 50 8.89 2.70 16.55
C SER A 50 10.16 2.15 15.88
N VAL A 51 10.02 1.14 15.02
CA VAL A 51 11.16 0.57 14.28
C VAL A 51 11.73 1.58 13.28
N VAL A 52 10.87 2.34 12.59
CA VAL A 52 11.32 3.42 11.69
C VAL A 52 12.07 4.50 12.44
N GLU A 53 11.58 4.94 13.59
CA GLU A 53 12.24 5.97 14.40
C GLU A 53 13.64 5.53 14.83
N GLU A 54 13.79 4.28 15.28
CA GLU A 54 15.08 3.71 15.66
C GLU A 54 16.04 3.56 14.47
N ARG A 55 15.53 3.08 13.33
CA ARG A 55 16.34 2.83 12.13
C ARG A 55 16.57 4.07 11.28
N THR A 56 15.96 5.22 11.59
CA THR A 56 16.16 6.45 10.82
C THR A 56 17.62 6.89 10.91
N GLY A 57 18.37 6.72 9.83
CA GLY A 57 19.76 7.12 9.73
C GLY A 57 19.95 8.63 9.57
N GLY A 58 21.21 9.06 9.63
CA GLY A 58 21.61 10.44 9.35
C GLY A 58 21.72 10.76 7.85
N GLU A 59 21.84 9.74 7.01
CA GLU A 59 21.96 9.90 5.56
C GLU A 59 20.63 10.31 4.94
N LYS A 60 20.69 11.27 4.02
CA LYS A 60 19.54 11.80 3.30
C LYS A 60 19.80 11.80 1.81
N VAL A 61 18.73 11.61 1.05
CA VAL A 61 18.74 11.69 -0.42
C VAL A 61 17.61 12.58 -0.92
N ASP A 62 17.89 13.29 -2.02
CA ASP A 62 16.93 14.17 -2.69
C ASP A 62 15.80 13.33 -3.31
N TYR A 63 14.60 13.50 -2.79
CA TYR A 63 13.45 12.71 -3.20
C TYR A 63 12.97 13.07 -4.62
N ASP A 64 13.00 14.35 -4.96
CA ASP A 64 12.61 14.83 -6.30
C ASP A 64 13.58 14.32 -7.37
N GLN A 65 14.88 14.25 -7.04
CA GLN A 65 15.89 13.66 -7.92
C GLN A 65 15.59 12.17 -8.17
N LEU A 66 15.32 11.39 -7.12
CA LEU A 66 14.98 9.97 -7.27
C LEU A 66 13.73 9.76 -8.15
N LEU A 67 12.73 10.63 -8.02
CA LEU A 67 11.54 10.62 -8.87
C LEU A 67 11.88 10.95 -10.33
N ARG A 68 12.64 12.03 -10.57
CA ARG A 68 13.08 12.43 -11.92
C ARG A 68 13.92 11.36 -12.60
N GLU A 69 14.72 10.63 -11.84
CA GLU A 69 15.57 9.55 -12.33
C GLU A 69 14.84 8.19 -12.43
N GLY A 70 13.56 8.10 -12.05
CA GLY A 70 12.80 6.85 -12.11
C GLY A 70 13.30 5.78 -11.15
N ARG A 71 13.93 6.18 -10.04
CA ARG A 71 14.53 5.26 -9.05
C ARG A 71 13.59 4.90 -7.90
N VAL A 72 12.44 5.57 -7.80
CA VAL A 72 11.40 5.23 -6.83
C VAL A 72 10.70 3.94 -7.26
N LEU A 73 10.59 3.01 -6.32
CA LEU A 73 9.95 1.72 -6.52
C LEU A 73 8.51 1.75 -6.01
N VAL A 74 7.76 0.68 -6.31
CA VAL A 74 6.43 0.47 -5.71
C VAL A 74 6.53 0.49 -4.17
N PRO A 75 5.50 0.94 -3.43
CA PRO A 75 5.59 1.08 -1.98
C PRO A 75 5.82 -0.24 -1.23
N VAL A 76 5.32 -1.35 -1.76
CA VAL A 76 5.47 -2.71 -1.23
C VAL A 76 5.49 -3.69 -2.41
N ASP A 77 6.34 -4.71 -2.30
CA ASP A 77 6.45 -5.86 -3.20
C ASP A 77 6.82 -7.12 -2.39
N HIS A 78 6.96 -8.26 -3.07
CA HIS A 78 7.35 -9.53 -2.45
C HIS A 78 8.37 -10.26 -3.36
N PRO A 79 9.41 -10.90 -2.80
CA PRO A 79 10.40 -11.65 -3.59
C PRO A 79 9.80 -12.85 -4.32
N GLU A 80 8.74 -13.45 -3.77
CA GLU A 80 7.95 -14.50 -4.43
C GLU A 80 6.66 -13.89 -5.03
N PRO A 81 6.55 -13.73 -6.36
CA PRO A 81 5.40 -13.07 -6.99
C PRO A 81 4.06 -13.75 -6.71
N ALA A 82 4.05 -15.07 -6.57
CA ALA A 82 2.84 -15.84 -6.26
C ALA A 82 2.22 -15.51 -4.88
N ARG A 83 2.98 -14.86 -3.99
CA ARG A 83 2.55 -14.43 -2.66
C ARG A 83 2.16 -12.94 -2.60
N PHE A 84 2.18 -12.25 -3.75
CA PHE A 84 1.80 -10.85 -3.86
C PHE A 84 0.62 -10.68 -4.81
N LEU A 85 -0.58 -10.69 -4.24
CA LEU A 85 -1.83 -10.52 -4.99
C LEU A 85 -2.33 -9.09 -4.82
N ILE A 86 -2.42 -8.36 -5.93
CA ILE A 86 -3.15 -7.09 -5.97
C ILE A 86 -4.60 -7.42 -6.35
N THR A 87 -5.49 -7.36 -5.38
CA THR A 87 -6.93 -7.55 -5.59
C THR A 87 -7.66 -6.24 -5.41
N GLY A 88 -8.72 -6.03 -6.19
CA GLY A 88 -9.59 -4.88 -6.08
C GLY A 88 -11.02 -5.33 -5.87
N THR A 89 -11.75 -4.67 -4.99
CA THR A 89 -13.20 -4.82 -4.87
C THR A 89 -13.88 -3.52 -5.28
N GLY A 90 -14.89 -3.63 -6.14
CA GLY A 90 -15.71 -2.49 -6.54
C GLY A 90 -16.94 -2.31 -5.66
N LEU A 91 -17.00 -2.93 -4.48
CA LEU A 91 -18.18 -2.92 -3.60
C LEU A 91 -18.04 -1.99 -2.40
N THR A 92 -17.04 -1.13 -2.33
CA THR A 92 -16.81 -0.27 -1.15
C THR A 92 -17.54 1.07 -1.20
N HIS A 93 -18.16 1.41 -2.33
CA HIS A 93 -18.95 2.63 -2.50
C HIS A 93 -20.42 2.28 -2.71
N THR A 94 -21.32 2.93 -1.98
CA THR A 94 -22.78 2.73 -2.05
C THR A 94 -23.30 2.83 -3.48
N GLY A 95 -22.78 3.79 -4.25
CA GLY A 95 -23.13 3.97 -5.66
C GLY A 95 -22.78 2.76 -6.54
N SER A 96 -21.70 2.04 -6.25
CA SER A 96 -21.29 0.87 -7.02
C SER A 96 -22.15 -0.35 -6.73
N ALA A 97 -22.57 -0.53 -5.48
CA ALA A 97 -23.48 -1.60 -5.09
C ALA A 97 -24.89 -1.36 -5.67
N ALA A 98 -25.42 -0.14 -5.52
CA ALA A 98 -26.74 0.23 -6.04
C ALA A 98 -26.82 0.17 -7.59
N ALA A 99 -25.77 0.58 -8.29
CA ALA A 99 -25.73 0.50 -9.76
C ALA A 99 -25.76 -0.96 -10.25
N ARG A 100 -25.05 -1.87 -9.58
CA ARG A 100 -25.06 -3.31 -9.91
C ARG A 100 -26.43 -3.94 -9.65
N ASP A 101 -27.06 -3.58 -8.55
CA ASP A 101 -28.40 -4.07 -8.22
C ASP A 101 -29.46 -3.57 -9.20
N LYS A 102 -29.36 -2.30 -9.62
CA LYS A 102 -30.22 -1.75 -10.66
C LYS A 102 -30.06 -2.48 -12.00
N MET A 103 -28.83 -2.81 -12.41
CA MET A 103 -28.60 -3.61 -13.61
C MET A 103 -29.16 -5.04 -13.46
N HIS A 104 -29.08 -5.63 -12.27
CA HIS A 104 -29.64 -6.94 -11.96
C HIS A 104 -31.18 -6.93 -12.11
N MET A 105 -31.87 -5.95 -11.54
CA MET A 105 -33.33 -5.79 -11.71
C MET A 105 -33.72 -5.54 -13.17
N LEU A 106 -32.98 -4.71 -13.90
CA LEU A 106 -33.25 -4.48 -15.33
C LEU A 106 -33.12 -5.75 -16.18
N THR A 107 -32.26 -6.69 -15.77
CA THR A 107 -32.01 -7.94 -16.49
C THR A 107 -32.99 -9.04 -16.09
N HIS A 108 -33.40 -9.08 -14.82
CA HIS A 108 -34.15 -10.20 -14.24
C HIS A 108 -35.57 -9.84 -13.77
N GLY A 109 -36.00 -8.58 -13.94
CA GLY A 109 -37.31 -8.07 -13.53
C GLY A 109 -37.26 -7.30 -12.20
N GLU A 110 -38.28 -6.48 -11.95
CA GLU A 110 -38.36 -5.66 -10.72
C GLU A 110 -38.56 -6.51 -9.45
N ASP A 111 -39.11 -7.72 -9.58
CA ASP A 111 -39.26 -8.69 -8.48
C ASP A 111 -38.00 -9.56 -8.28
N ALA A 112 -36.91 -9.27 -8.99
CA ALA A 112 -35.67 -10.01 -8.84
C ALA A 112 -35.13 -9.87 -7.41
N ALA A 113 -34.62 -10.98 -6.86
CA ALA A 113 -33.92 -10.95 -5.61
C ALA A 113 -32.72 -9.99 -5.69
N GLU A 114 -32.34 -9.43 -4.53
CA GLU A 114 -31.15 -8.60 -4.39
C GLU A 114 -29.91 -9.29 -5.00
N SER A 115 -29.12 -8.53 -5.74
CA SER A 115 -27.88 -9.02 -6.34
C SER A 115 -26.89 -9.47 -5.27
N ASP A 116 -26.08 -10.48 -5.56
CA ASP A 116 -25.07 -10.98 -4.60
C ASP A 116 -24.04 -9.91 -4.24
N SER A 117 -23.79 -8.97 -5.15
CA SER A 117 -23.01 -7.76 -4.90
C SER A 117 -23.59 -6.88 -3.79
N LEU A 118 -24.91 -6.64 -3.79
CA LEU A 118 -25.55 -5.79 -2.79
C LEU A 118 -25.69 -6.52 -1.44
N LYS A 119 -25.90 -7.84 -1.45
CA LYS A 119 -25.84 -8.68 -0.23
C LYS A 119 -24.48 -8.59 0.46
N ILE A 120 -23.39 -8.81 -0.28
CA ILE A 120 -22.02 -8.73 0.27
C ILE A 120 -21.70 -7.31 0.78
N PHE A 121 -22.19 -6.27 0.09
CA PHE A 121 -22.03 -4.90 0.56
C PHE A 121 -22.71 -4.68 1.92
N ARG A 122 -23.95 -5.15 2.08
CA ARG A 122 -24.70 -5.02 3.34
C ARG A 122 -24.04 -5.76 4.50
N MET A 123 -23.48 -6.95 4.28
CA MET A 123 -22.72 -7.69 5.29
C MET A 123 -21.53 -6.90 5.85
N GLY A 124 -20.95 -5.98 5.07
CA GLY A 124 -19.83 -5.14 5.52
C GLY A 124 -20.24 -3.86 6.27
N LEU A 125 -21.54 -3.57 6.39
CA LEU A 125 -22.08 -2.47 7.19
C LEU A 125 -22.53 -2.91 8.59
N GLU A 126 -22.79 -4.21 8.77
CA GLU A 126 -23.08 -4.85 10.05
C GLU A 126 -21.79 -5.12 10.84
#